data_AF-A0A7R9G841-F1
#
_entry.id   AF-A0A7R9G841-F1
#
_cell.length_a   1.000
_cell.length_b   1.000
_cell.length_c   1.000
_cell.angle_alpha   90.00
_cell.angle_beta   90.00
_cell.angle_gamma   90.00
#
_symmetry.space_group_name_H-M   'P 1'
#
loop_
_entity.id
_entity.type
_entity.pdbx_description
1 polymer ?
#
loop_
_entity_poly.entity_id
_entity_poly.type
_entity_poly.pdbx_seq_one_letter_code
_entity_poly.pdbx_strand_id
1 'polypeptide(L)'
;DLLGLLNWVSHPDGLKESLTALMKVDGEEVVKFLQDVLDALFNILMQNSDSDLYDNMVFECLLYIIGLVSDRKYQHFQPVLDLYITESFSATLAYSKLIVVLKYHVDNANSTDVQDKDILLKTMKSLQYCMRFVVRSRLLFSE
;
A
#
# COMPACT_ATOMS: atom_id res chain seq x y z
N ASP A 1 12.01 -7.60 8.97
CA ASP A 1 11.85 -8.96 8.47
C ASP A 1 10.48 -9.04 7.82
N LEU A 2 10.44 -9.46 6.56
CA LEU A 2 9.22 -9.58 5.76
C LEU A 2 8.32 -10.73 6.25
N LEU A 3 8.91 -11.73 6.92
CA LEU A 3 8.18 -12.87 7.49
C LEU A 3 7.12 -12.45 8.53
N GLY A 4 7.39 -11.40 9.30
CA GLY A 4 6.42 -10.87 10.27
C GLY A 4 5.16 -10.35 9.59
N LEU A 5 5.33 -9.63 8.48
CA LEU A 5 4.21 -9.15 7.67
C LEU A 5 3.50 -10.30 6.97
N LEU A 6 4.20 -11.25 6.36
CA LEU A 6 3.55 -12.37 5.65
C LEU A 6 2.82 -13.33 6.59
N ASN A 7 3.27 -13.44 7.85
CA ASN A 7 2.64 -14.27 8.87
C ASN A 7 1.81 -13.46 9.89
N TRP A 8 1.34 -12.27 9.50
CA TRP A 8 0.64 -11.34 10.39
C TRP A 8 -0.62 -11.95 11.02
N VAL A 9 -1.31 -12.84 10.31
CA VAL A 9 -2.52 -13.54 10.79
C VAL A 9 -2.23 -14.36 12.04
N SER A 10 -1.03 -14.92 12.18
CA SER A 10 -0.63 -15.69 13.37
C SER A 10 -0.20 -14.81 14.55
N HIS A 11 0.08 -13.52 14.32
CA HIS A 11 0.60 -12.58 15.32
C HIS A 11 -0.01 -11.18 15.16
N PRO A 12 -1.33 -11.01 15.35
CA PRO A 12 -2.03 -9.74 15.12
C PRO A 12 -1.52 -8.61 16.03
N ASP A 13 -1.04 -8.92 17.23
CA ASP A 13 -0.52 -7.94 18.19
C ASP A 13 0.76 -7.23 17.71
N GLY A 14 1.49 -7.82 16.76
CA GLY A 14 2.72 -7.26 16.18
C GLY A 14 2.52 -6.60 14.81
N LEU A 15 1.28 -6.34 14.40
CA LEU A 15 0.96 -5.83 13.07
C LEU A 15 1.55 -4.43 12.84
N LYS A 16 1.45 -3.54 13.84
CA LYS A 16 1.99 -2.18 13.76
C LYS A 16 3.50 -2.19 13.54
N GLU A 17 4.19 -3.03 14.29
CA GLU A 17 5.64 -3.22 14.19
C GLU A 17 6.01 -3.81 12.82
N SER A 18 5.22 -4.75 12.31
CA SER A 18 5.43 -5.38 11.01
C SER A 18 5.28 -4.39 9.85
N LEU A 19 4.23 -3.56 9.86
CA LEU A 19 4.02 -2.50 8.87
C LEU A 19 5.15 -1.44 8.93
N THR A 20 5.56 -1.05 10.13
CA THR A 20 6.68 -0.10 10.32
C THR A 20 8.02 -0.71 9.87
N ALA A 21 8.20 -2.01 10.10
CA ALA A 21 9.41 -2.73 9.72
C ALA A 21 9.53 -2.86 8.19
N LEU A 22 8.42 -3.03 7.47
CA LEU A 22 8.41 -3.14 6.00
C LEU A 22 9.12 -1.97 5.33
N MET A 23 8.90 -0.73 5.80
CA MET A 23 9.54 0.47 5.26
C MET A 23 11.06 0.52 5.46
N LYS A 24 11.60 -0.37 6.32
CA LYS A 24 13.03 -0.51 6.63
C LYS A 24 13.65 -1.76 6.02
N VAL A 25 12.86 -2.64 5.39
CA VAL A 25 13.37 -3.84 4.72
C VAL A 25 14.17 -3.42 3.48
N ASP A 26 15.17 -4.20 3.09
CA ASP A 26 15.89 -3.95 1.85
C ASP A 26 14.92 -4.00 0.67
N GLY A 27 14.98 -2.98 -0.18
CA GLY A 27 14.15 -2.90 -1.37
C GLY A 27 14.29 -4.12 -2.28
N GLU A 28 15.47 -4.74 -2.34
CA GLU A 28 15.69 -5.96 -3.12
C GLU A 28 14.83 -7.14 -2.62
N GLU A 29 14.67 -7.25 -1.29
CA GLU A 29 13.81 -8.27 -0.69
C GLU A 29 12.33 -7.96 -0.96
N VAL A 30 11.92 -6.70 -0.84
CA VAL A 30 10.53 -6.27 -1.10
C VAL A 30 10.12 -6.54 -2.54
N VAL A 31 10.96 -6.20 -3.54
CA VAL A 31 10.61 -6.43 -4.95
C VAL A 31 10.62 -7.91 -5.34
N LYS A 32 11.43 -8.74 -4.66
CA LYS A 32 11.46 -10.20 -4.87
C LYS A 32 10.16 -10.86 -4.44
N PHE A 33 9.54 -10.37 -3.37
CA PHE A 33 8.27 -10.87 -2.83
C PHE A 33 7.11 -9.89 -3.06
N LEU A 34 7.17 -9.09 -4.14
CA LEU A 34 6.27 -7.96 -4.36
C LEU A 34 4.79 -8.37 -4.28
N GLN A 35 4.42 -9.47 -4.95
CA GLN A 35 3.06 -9.99 -4.94
C GLN A 35 2.63 -10.39 -3.52
N ASP A 36 3.42 -11.21 -2.82
CA ASP A 36 3.09 -11.70 -1.47
C ASP A 36 2.94 -10.53 -0.47
N VAL A 37 3.78 -9.51 -0.59
CA VAL A 37 3.71 -8.29 0.22
C VAL A 37 2.43 -7.51 -0.06
N LEU A 38 2.08 -7.31 -1.33
CA LEU A 38 0.87 -6.60 -1.71
C LEU A 38 -0.39 -7.36 -1.26
N ASP A 39 -0.42 -8.68 -1.45
CA ASP A 39 -1.51 -9.53 -0.99
C ASP A 39 -1.68 -9.43 0.53
N ALA A 40 -0.58 -9.47 1.30
CA ALA A 40 -0.62 -9.28 2.75
C ALA A 40 -1.18 -7.90 3.13
N LEU A 41 -0.69 -6.82 2.50
CA LEU A 41 -1.15 -5.46 2.77
C LEU A 41 -2.64 -5.26 2.49
N PHE A 42 -3.13 -5.76 1.34
CA PHE A 42 -4.55 -5.64 1.02
C PHE A 42 -5.41 -6.55 1.88
N ASN A 43 -4.91 -7.71 2.30
CA ASN A 43 -5.61 -8.55 3.26
C ASN A 43 -5.75 -7.84 4.63
N ILE A 44 -4.70 -7.15 5.10
CA ILE A 44 -4.73 -6.32 6.31
C ILE A 44 -5.75 -5.18 6.16
N LEU A 45 -5.75 -4.51 5.01
CA LEU A 45 -6.71 -3.44 4.70
C LEU A 45 -8.17 -3.96 4.74
N MET A 46 -8.37 -5.20 4.30
CA MET A 46 -9.69 -5.83 4.22
C MET A 46 -10.21 -6.36 5.56
N GLN A 47 -9.34 -6.88 6.43
CA GLN A 47 -9.75 -7.47 7.71
C GLN A 47 -9.96 -6.45 8.83
N ASN A 48 -9.35 -5.26 8.75
CA ASN A 48 -9.52 -4.22 9.76
C ASN A 48 -10.74 -3.34 9.43
N SER A 49 -11.93 -3.75 9.87
CA SER A 49 -13.18 -3.02 9.60
C SER A 49 -13.26 -1.62 10.23
N ASP A 50 -12.52 -1.36 11.31
CA ASP A 50 -12.77 -0.19 12.19
C ASP A 50 -11.52 0.61 12.61
N SER A 51 -10.37 0.44 11.95
CA SER A 51 -9.14 1.15 12.34
C SER A 51 -8.57 2.01 11.22
N ASP A 52 -8.94 3.30 11.21
CA ASP A 52 -8.33 4.34 10.38
C ASP A 52 -6.79 4.36 10.52
N LEU A 53 -6.28 3.93 11.68
CA LEU A 53 -4.85 3.82 11.94
C LEU A 53 -4.17 2.82 10.99
N TYR A 54 -4.69 1.59 10.90
CA TYR A 54 -4.08 0.56 10.05
C TYR A 54 -4.30 0.85 8.57
N ASP A 55 -5.43 1.47 8.20
CA ASP A 55 -5.69 1.91 6.83
C ASP A 55 -4.62 2.92 6.35
N ASN A 56 -4.27 3.91 7.19
CA ASN A 56 -3.19 4.85 6.90
C ASN A 56 -1.82 4.17 6.81
N MET A 57 -1.50 3.27 7.76
CA MET A 57 -0.22 2.55 7.75
C MET A 57 -0.05 1.66 6.52
N VAL A 58 -1.11 0.96 6.11
CA VAL A 58 -1.10 0.17 4.87
C VAL A 58 -0.93 1.09 3.66
N PHE A 59 -1.60 2.23 3.63
CA PHE A 59 -1.46 3.19 2.54
C PHE A 59 -0.01 3.71 2.42
N GLU A 60 0.63 4.09 3.53
CA GLU A 60 2.04 4.48 3.54
C GLU A 60 2.97 3.36 3.04
N CYS A 61 2.68 2.10 3.40
CA CYS A 61 3.41 0.94 2.88
C CYS A 61 3.24 0.79 1.36
N LEU A 62 2.03 1.01 0.84
CA LEU A 62 1.77 1.00 -0.60
C LEU A 62 2.54 2.12 -1.31
N LEU A 63 2.57 3.34 -0.74
CA LEU A 63 3.36 4.45 -1.28
C LEU A 63 4.86 4.13 -1.30
N TYR A 64 5.37 3.47 -0.25
CA TYR A 64 6.74 3.00 -0.20
C TYR A 64 7.05 2.01 -1.33
N ILE A 65 6.21 1.00 -1.53
CA ILE A 65 6.38 -0.01 -2.60
C ILE A 65 6.30 0.63 -3.99
N ILE A 66 5.32 1.51 -4.23
CA ILE A 66 5.19 2.21 -5.51
C ILE A 66 6.41 3.10 -5.76
N GLY A 67 6.86 3.84 -4.73
CA GLY A 67 8.06 4.65 -4.80
C GLY A 67 9.31 3.83 -5.10
N LEU A 68 9.42 2.65 -4.49
CA LEU A 68 10.51 1.70 -4.71
C LEU A 68 10.55 1.23 -6.17
N VAL A 69 9.42 0.75 -6.69
CA VAL A 69 9.31 0.25 -8.08
C VAL A 69 9.46 1.39 -9.10
N SER A 70 9.21 2.63 -8.72
CA SER A 70 9.43 3.83 -9.54
C SER A 70 10.89 4.31 -9.53
N ASP A 71 11.73 3.79 -8.64
CA ASP A 71 13.16 4.10 -8.61
C ASP A 71 13.88 3.43 -9.79
N ARG A 72 14.85 4.13 -10.38
CA ARG A 72 15.67 3.60 -11.50
C ARG A 72 16.34 2.27 -11.16
N LYS A 73 16.68 2.03 -9.88
CA LYS A 73 17.27 0.77 -9.41
C LYS A 73 16.31 -0.42 -9.60
N TYR A 74 15.00 -0.20 -9.45
CA TYR A 74 13.99 -1.27 -9.44
C TYR A 74 12.94 -1.15 -10.56
N GLN A 75 13.11 -0.23 -11.51
CA GLN A 75 12.16 0.00 -12.62
C GLN A 75 11.80 -1.27 -13.41
N HIS A 76 12.69 -2.27 -13.46
CA HIS A 76 12.42 -3.56 -14.11
C HIS A 76 11.30 -4.38 -13.45
N PHE A 77 10.88 -4.02 -12.23
CA PHE A 77 9.75 -4.59 -11.52
C PHE A 77 8.42 -3.86 -11.80
N GLN A 78 8.41 -2.74 -12.53
CA GLN A 78 7.15 -2.07 -12.93
C GLN A 78 6.18 -3.01 -13.64
N PRO A 79 6.61 -3.84 -14.61
CA PRO A 79 5.71 -4.82 -15.24
C PRO A 79 5.13 -5.84 -14.25
N VAL A 80 5.85 -6.16 -13.17
CA VAL A 80 5.36 -7.08 -12.13
C VAL A 80 4.25 -6.43 -11.33
N LEU A 81 4.41 -5.16 -10.93
CA LEU A 81 3.35 -4.39 -10.28
C LEU A 81 2.14 -4.21 -11.19
N ASP A 82 2.37 -3.95 -12.47
CA ASP A 82 1.30 -3.79 -13.46
C ASP A 82 0.50 -5.08 -13.65
N LEU A 83 1.20 -6.22 -13.78
CA LEU A 83 0.59 -7.53 -13.90
C LEU A 83 -0.18 -7.89 -12.64
N TYR A 84 0.37 -7.61 -11.46
CA TYR A 84 -0.32 -7.83 -10.19
C TYR A 84 -1.66 -7.09 -10.15
N ILE A 85 -1.67 -5.79 -10.49
CA ILE A 85 -2.91 -5.00 -10.51
C ILE A 85 -3.93 -5.59 -11.49
N THR A 86 -3.50 -5.99 -12.69
CA THR A 86 -4.43 -6.47 -13.72
C THR A 86 -4.93 -7.88 -13.43
N GLU A 87 -4.05 -8.81 -13.06
CA GLU A 87 -4.35 -10.26 -13.06
C GLU A 87 -4.52 -10.86 -11.65
N SER A 88 -3.74 -10.42 -10.66
CA SER A 88 -3.67 -11.09 -9.35
C SER A 88 -4.49 -10.39 -8.27
N PHE A 89 -4.63 -9.07 -8.36
CA PHE A 89 -5.29 -8.25 -7.35
C PHE A 89 -6.78 -8.61 -7.23
N SER A 90 -7.23 -8.86 -5.99
CA SER A 90 -8.56 -9.42 -5.71
C SER A 90 -9.33 -8.70 -4.59
N ALA A 91 -8.81 -7.61 -4.04
CA ALA A 91 -9.44 -6.91 -2.93
C ALA A 91 -10.61 -6.02 -3.40
N THR A 92 -11.82 -6.57 -3.44
CA THR A 92 -13.04 -5.95 -4.01
C THR A 92 -13.53 -4.70 -3.27
N LEU A 93 -13.29 -4.58 -1.97
CA LEU A 93 -13.74 -3.41 -1.18
C LEU A 93 -12.61 -2.43 -0.83
N ALA A 94 -11.37 -2.70 -1.27
CA ALA A 94 -10.24 -1.82 -1.01
C ALA A 94 -10.45 -0.39 -1.54
N TYR A 95 -11.21 -0.21 -2.62
CA TYR A 95 -11.48 1.10 -3.21
C TYR A 95 -12.09 2.09 -2.20
N SER A 96 -12.97 1.63 -1.30
CA SER A 96 -13.67 2.52 -0.36
C SER A 96 -12.69 3.09 0.67
N LYS A 97 -11.86 2.23 1.24
CA LYS A 97 -10.80 2.60 2.20
C LYS A 97 -9.70 3.44 1.56
N LEU A 98 -9.21 3.03 0.38
CA LEU A 98 -8.18 3.77 -0.35
C LEU A 98 -8.63 5.20 -0.71
N ILE A 99 -9.89 5.38 -1.12
CA ILE A 99 -10.43 6.72 -1.41
C ILE A 99 -10.51 7.57 -0.14
N VAL A 100 -10.91 6.99 0.99
CA VAL A 100 -10.99 7.71 2.28
C VAL A 100 -9.60 8.19 2.71
N VAL A 101 -8.59 7.32 2.69
CA VAL A 101 -7.22 7.68 3.07
C VAL A 101 -6.62 8.68 2.08
N LEU A 102 -6.83 8.49 0.77
CA LEU A 102 -6.37 9.43 -0.25
C LEU A 102 -6.99 10.83 -0.04
N LYS A 103 -8.30 10.89 0.22
CA LYS A 103 -9.00 12.14 0.51
C LYS A 103 -8.43 12.80 1.76
N TYR A 104 -8.20 12.04 2.83
CA TYR A 104 -7.61 12.57 4.07
C TYR A 104 -6.27 13.26 3.82
N HIS A 105 -5.36 12.65 3.06
CA HIS A 105 -4.06 13.28 2.76
C HIS A 105 -4.20 14.54 1.89
N VAL A 106 -5.14 14.55 0.94
CA VAL A 106 -5.40 15.72 0.08
C VAL A 106 -6.04 16.86 0.87
N ASP A 107 -7.02 16.56 1.74
CA ASP A 107 -7.70 17.57 2.56
C ASP A 107 -6.73 18.23 3.56
N ASN A 108 -5.74 17.48 4.04
CA ASN A 108 -4.68 17.98 4.93
C ASN A 108 -3.49 18.61 4.20
N ALA A 109 -3.57 18.88 2.89
CA ALA A 109 -2.45 19.39 2.11
C ALA A 109 -1.91 20.76 2.56
N ASN A 110 -2.72 21.55 3.28
CA ASN A 110 -2.32 22.84 3.84
C ASN A 110 -1.66 22.73 5.23
N SER A 111 -1.48 21.51 5.76
CA SER A 111 -0.80 21.30 7.04
C SER A 111 0.60 21.93 7.02
N THR A 112 0.99 22.54 8.13
CA THR A 112 2.36 23.06 8.31
C THR A 112 3.34 21.99 8.75
N ASP A 113 2.86 20.78 9.08
CA ASP A 113 3.72 19.65 9.44
C ASP A 113 4.54 19.18 8.23
N VAL A 114 5.83 18.93 8.47
CA VAL A 114 6.77 18.47 7.44
C VAL A 114 6.46 17.02 7.03
N GLN A 115 6.00 16.19 7.98
CA GLN A 115 5.66 14.78 7.70
C GLN A 115 4.43 14.70 6.80
N ASP A 116 3.38 15.47 7.08
CA ASP A 116 2.17 15.52 6.25
C ASP A 116 2.49 15.94 4.81
N LYS A 117 3.40 16.90 4.64
CA LYS A 117 3.86 17.35 3.32
C LYS A 117 4.64 16.28 2.57
N ASP A 118 5.50 15.53 3.26
CA ASP A 118 6.26 14.43 2.65
C ASP A 118 5.34 13.29 2.20
N ILE A 119 4.38 12.90 3.05
CA ILE A 119 3.38 11.89 2.72
C ILE A 119 2.51 12.36 1.55
N LEU A 120 2.07 13.62 1.53
CA LEU A 120 1.34 14.18 0.40
C LEU A 120 2.17 14.12 -0.89
N LEU A 121 3.45 14.52 -0.85
CA LEU A 121 4.31 14.47 -2.02
C LEU A 121 4.46 13.04 -2.56
N LYS A 122 4.66 12.05 -1.67
CA LYS A 122 4.71 10.62 -2.02
C LYS A 122 3.39 10.14 -2.61
N THR A 123 2.27 10.58 -2.03
CA THR A 123 0.91 10.31 -2.53
C THR A 123 0.75 10.84 -3.95
N MET A 124 1.11 12.10 -4.19
CA MET A 124 0.99 12.71 -5.51
C MET A 124 1.89 12.07 -6.55
N LYS A 125 3.12 11.66 -6.18
CA LYS A 125 4.03 10.92 -7.06
C LYS A 125 3.49 9.53 -7.42
N SER A 126 2.78 8.90 -6.49
CA SER A 126 2.25 7.53 -6.64
C SER A 126 0.80 7.50 -7.13
N LEU A 127 0.19 8.67 -7.37
CA LEU A 127 -1.25 8.82 -7.62
C LEU A 127 -1.75 7.95 -8.76
N GLN A 128 -0.97 7.80 -9.84
CA GLN A 128 -1.32 6.94 -10.96
C GLN A 128 -1.57 5.49 -10.51
N TYR A 129 -0.68 4.92 -9.70
CA TYR A 129 -0.82 3.57 -9.19
C TYR A 129 -1.91 3.45 -8.14
N CYS A 130 -2.03 4.43 -7.23
CA CYS A 130 -3.13 4.49 -6.27
C CYS A 130 -4.50 4.44 -6.98
N MET A 131 -4.68 5.25 -8.03
CA MET A 131 -5.91 5.26 -8.82
C MET A 131 -6.15 3.95 -9.56
N ARG A 132 -5.10 3.29 -10.06
CA ARG A 132 -5.23 1.97 -10.69
C ARG A 132 -5.73 0.91 -9.71
N PHE A 133 -5.23 0.88 -8.47
CA PHE A 133 -5.77 0.01 -7.43
C PHE A 133 -7.24 0.31 -7.11
N VAL A 134 -7.59 1.60 -6.94
CA VAL A 134 -8.97 2.03 -6.67
C VAL A 134 -9.91 1.60 -7.80
N VAL A 135 -9.55 1.87 -9.05
CA VAL A 135 -10.35 1.51 -10.23
C VAL A 135 -10.49 0.00 -10.35
N ARG A 136 -9.38 -0.75 -10.23
CA ARG A 136 -9.44 -2.21 -10.31
C ARG A 136 -10.32 -2.81 -9.22
N SER A 137 -10.16 -2.37 -7.98
CA SER A 137 -10.98 -2.81 -6.85
C SER A 137 -12.46 -2.54 -7.10
N ARG A 138 -12.80 -1.34 -7.61
CA ARG A 138 -14.18 -0.98 -7.94
C ARG A 138 -14.76 -1.80 -9.09
N LEU A 139 -13.95 -2.16 -10.09
CA LEU A 139 -14.36 -3.05 -11.19
C LEU A 139 -14.67 -4.45 -10.67
N LEU A 140 -13.77 -5.02 -9.87
CA LEU A 140 -13.95 -6.35 -9.27
C LEU A 140 -15.18 -6.43 -8.34
N PHE A 141 -15.60 -5.32 -7.74
CA PHE A 141 -16.85 -5.26 -6.96
C PHE A 141 -18.12 -5.19 -7.83
N SER A 142 -18.01 -4.70 -9.07
CA SER A 142 -19.13 -4.62 -10.01
C SER A 142 -19.32 -5.90 -10.84
N GLU A 143 -18.34 -6.79 -10.85
CA GLU A 143 -18.39 -8.12 -11.47
C GLU A 143 -19.20 -9.09 -10.61
#